data_AF-A0A370NB00-F1
#
_entry.id   AF-A0A370NB00-F1
#
_cell.length_a   1.000
_cell.length_b   1.000
_cell.length_c   1.000
_cell.angle_alpha   90.00
_cell.angle_beta   90.00
_cell.angle_gamma   90.00
#
_symmetry.space_group_name_H-M   'P 1'
#
loop_
_entity.id
_entity.type
_entity.pdbx_description
1 polymer ?
#
loop_
_entity_poly.entity_id
_entity_poly.type
_entity_poly.pdbx_seq_one_letter_code
_entity_poly.pdbx_strand_id
1 'polypeptide(L)'
;MQKCDNPRRPICYPNWKEEEAAARKRAEDDKQDCIDCWRFYQKKAEAIVSVDDPVARNRRINAAYAQLWLDDHRFQWAGLAAFASKQVGCGLLNAAEMIGKSNRQPDAYQQWDKTSSPLERLSPHASPRMPVPDQASGEGARKLYEMLAKGNTALFLDIWPLHMFYKKFGLQRFERCLTERALLSGAVNWPIADSVRFGVPAPEIRRGFKAVDAGDITGGVELLARHEQLNILQPAMYNDPTFAMLTRANQFAWALNIPTGSAREIQLTLANQCTVTGASAKYEIFSKEPLANLADPGQRMAFVLRAAHRFDDLLRHPIERQSVENSLFLLAGGGGR
;
A
#
# COMPACT_ATOMS: atom_id res chain seq x y z
N MET A 1 -40.17 3.67 33.81
CA MET A 1 -41.51 3.31 33.30
C MET A 1 -41.48 1.85 32.85
N GLN A 2 -42.42 1.01 33.32
CA GLN A 2 -42.49 -0.40 32.92
C GLN A 2 -43.27 -0.54 31.60
N LYS A 3 -42.75 -1.32 30.65
CA LYS A 3 -43.43 -1.66 29.38
C LYS A 3 -44.68 -2.49 29.71
N CYS A 4 -45.84 -2.06 29.25
CA CYS A 4 -47.11 -2.70 29.57
C CYS A 4 -47.53 -3.66 28.44
N ASP A 5 -47.76 -4.93 28.77
CA ASP A 5 -48.61 -5.84 28.00
C ASP A 5 -49.98 -6.06 28.68
N ASN A 6 -50.23 -5.44 29.86
CA ASN A 6 -51.43 -5.66 30.67
C ASN A 6 -52.21 -4.34 30.89
N PRO A 7 -53.49 -4.22 30.46
CA PRO A 7 -54.24 -2.97 30.41
C PRO A 7 -54.71 -2.39 31.76
N ARG A 8 -54.32 -2.96 32.91
CA ARG A 8 -54.76 -2.52 34.26
C ARG A 8 -53.73 -1.74 35.09
N ARG A 9 -52.62 -1.26 34.50
CA ARG A 9 -51.64 -0.44 35.24
C ARG A 9 -51.85 1.07 35.01
N PRO A 10 -51.82 1.92 36.06
CA PRO A 10 -52.15 3.36 35.94
C PRO A 10 -51.08 4.20 35.23
N ILE A 11 -49.85 3.71 35.10
CA ILE A 11 -48.74 4.41 34.44
C ILE A 11 -48.23 3.49 33.32
N CYS A 12 -48.84 3.60 32.15
CA CYS A 12 -48.47 2.82 30.96
C CYS A 12 -47.97 3.74 29.85
N TYR A 13 -46.89 3.31 29.19
CA TYR A 13 -46.37 3.93 27.97
C TYR A 13 -47.04 3.22 26.78
N PRO A 14 -48.08 3.78 26.15
CA PRO A 14 -48.97 3.00 25.27
C PRO A 14 -48.37 2.67 23.91
N ASN A 15 -47.49 3.54 23.39
CA ASN A 15 -46.98 3.47 22.01
C ASN A 15 -45.57 2.85 21.90
N TRP A 16 -45.10 2.16 22.95
CA TRP A 16 -43.71 1.68 23.01
C TRP A 16 -43.35 0.71 21.87
N LYS A 17 -44.30 -0.13 21.41
CA LYS A 17 -44.06 -1.09 20.32
C LYS A 17 -43.89 -0.41 18.96
N GLU A 18 -44.70 0.60 18.67
CA GLU A 18 -44.63 1.36 17.42
C GLU A 18 -43.38 2.23 17.38
N GLU A 19 -43.03 2.88 18.49
CA GLU A 19 -41.80 3.65 18.62
C GLU A 19 -40.56 2.77 18.54
N GLU A 20 -40.57 1.57 19.16
CA GLU A 20 -39.49 0.60 19.01
C GLU A 20 -39.36 0.10 17.57
N ALA A 21 -40.48 -0.16 16.88
CA ALA A 21 -40.46 -0.57 15.48
C ALA A 21 -39.93 0.56 14.56
N ALA A 22 -40.35 1.80 14.80
CA ALA A 22 -39.85 2.97 14.07
C ALA A 22 -38.35 3.22 14.34
N ALA A 23 -37.90 3.04 15.58
CA ALA A 23 -36.49 3.17 15.95
C ALA A 23 -35.64 2.07 15.29
N ARG A 24 -36.13 0.82 15.25
CA ARG A 24 -35.48 -0.29 14.53
C ARG A 24 -35.36 0.01 13.04
N LYS A 25 -36.45 0.46 12.41
CA LYS A 25 -36.43 0.82 10.99
C LYS A 25 -35.43 1.94 10.69
N ARG A 26 -35.41 3.00 11.50
CA ARG A 26 -34.42 4.08 11.35
C ARG A 26 -32.98 3.57 11.49
N ALA A 27 -32.72 2.68 12.45
CA ALA A 27 -31.40 2.08 12.63
C ALA A 27 -31.00 1.19 11.44
N GLU A 28 -31.95 0.47 10.84
CA GLU A 28 -31.73 -0.31 9.62
C GLU A 28 -31.45 0.58 8.41
N ASP A 29 -32.23 1.66 8.23
CA ASP A 29 -32.04 2.64 7.17
C ASP A 29 -30.67 3.34 7.30
N ASP A 30 -30.29 3.76 8.52
CA ASP A 30 -28.97 4.36 8.81
C ASP A 30 -27.82 3.39 8.52
N LYS A 31 -27.99 2.11 8.86
CA LYS A 31 -27.01 1.07 8.57
C LYS A 31 -26.85 0.87 7.06
N GLN A 32 -27.96 0.81 6.33
CA GLN A 32 -27.93 0.65 4.88
C GLN A 32 -27.26 1.85 4.20
N ASP A 33 -27.54 3.06 4.66
CA ASP A 33 -26.87 4.28 4.20
C ASP A 33 -25.35 4.24 4.44
N CYS A 34 -24.88 3.76 5.61
CA CYS A 34 -23.46 3.53 5.86
C CYS A 34 -22.84 2.57 4.83
N ILE A 35 -23.50 1.44 4.54
CA ILE A 35 -23.05 0.43 3.58
C ILE A 35 -22.94 1.03 2.18
N ASP A 36 -23.95 1.79 1.75
CA ASP A 36 -23.97 2.40 0.42
C ASP A 36 -22.90 3.48 0.26
N CYS A 37 -22.65 4.26 1.32
CA CYS A 37 -21.55 5.22 1.35
C CYS A 37 -20.18 4.54 1.25
N TRP A 38 -19.96 3.43 1.97
CA TRP A 38 -18.74 2.64 1.83
C TRP A 38 -18.59 2.05 0.44
N ARG A 39 -19.67 1.47 -0.10
CA ARG A 39 -19.68 0.89 -1.44
C ARG A 39 -19.31 1.93 -2.50
N PHE A 40 -19.82 3.15 -2.36
CA PHE A 40 -19.50 4.26 -3.27
C PHE A 40 -17.99 4.55 -3.31
N TYR A 41 -17.34 4.72 -2.16
CA TYR A 41 -15.90 4.99 -2.11
C TYR A 41 -15.06 3.77 -2.47
N GLN A 42 -15.51 2.57 -2.14
CA GLN A 42 -14.84 1.33 -2.55
C GLN A 42 -14.85 1.18 -4.07
N LYS A 43 -16.00 1.42 -4.73
CA LYS A 43 -16.11 1.37 -6.20
C LYS A 43 -15.23 2.41 -6.89
N LYS A 44 -15.07 3.60 -6.29
CA LYS A 44 -14.12 4.61 -6.78
C LYS A 44 -12.68 4.13 -6.68
N ALA A 45 -12.29 3.51 -5.57
CA ALA A 45 -10.95 2.93 -5.44
C ALA A 45 -10.73 1.79 -6.43
N GLU A 46 -11.72 0.92 -6.62
CA GLU A 46 -11.70 -0.16 -7.61
C GLU A 46 -11.50 0.35 -9.04
N ALA A 47 -12.17 1.44 -9.42
CA ALA A 47 -12.02 2.05 -10.74
C ALA A 47 -10.61 2.64 -10.97
N ILE A 48 -9.94 3.11 -9.92
CA ILE A 48 -8.55 3.59 -10.01
C ILE A 48 -7.60 2.43 -10.27
N VAL A 49 -7.87 1.27 -9.65
CA VAL A 49 -7.02 0.08 -9.75
C VAL A 49 -7.42 -0.89 -10.87
N SER A 50 -8.46 -0.61 -11.66
CA SER A 50 -8.98 -1.50 -12.70
C SER A 50 -8.10 -1.58 -13.97
N VAL A 51 -6.83 -1.17 -13.88
CA VAL A 51 -5.87 -1.24 -14.99
C VAL A 51 -5.06 -2.50 -14.86
N ASP A 52 -4.98 -3.28 -15.94
CA ASP A 52 -4.27 -4.56 -15.95
C ASP A 52 -2.78 -4.40 -15.71
N ASP A 53 -2.14 -3.46 -16.43
CA ASP A 53 -0.72 -3.14 -16.28
C ASP A 53 -0.42 -2.65 -14.85
N PRO A 54 0.36 -3.41 -14.05
CA PRO A 54 0.71 -3.02 -12.68
C PRO A 54 1.46 -1.69 -12.57
N VAL A 55 2.26 -1.32 -13.57
CA VAL A 55 3.02 -0.06 -13.56
C VAL A 55 2.08 1.12 -13.80
N ALA A 56 1.22 1.05 -14.82
CA ALA A 56 0.19 2.07 -15.04
C ALA A 56 -0.78 2.17 -13.87
N ARG A 57 -1.20 1.04 -13.28
CA ARG A 57 -2.02 0.98 -12.07
C ARG A 57 -1.33 1.68 -10.89
N ASN A 58 -0.04 1.40 -10.67
CA ASN A 58 0.74 2.08 -9.63
C ASN A 58 0.77 3.59 -9.83
N ARG A 59 0.97 4.09 -11.05
CA ARG A 59 0.94 5.54 -11.33
C ARG A 59 -0.40 6.18 -10.97
N ARG A 60 -1.52 5.51 -11.23
CA ARG A 60 -2.86 5.99 -10.83
C ARG A 60 -3.03 6.01 -9.31
N ILE A 61 -2.52 5.01 -8.60
CA ILE A 61 -2.51 4.96 -7.14
C ILE A 61 -1.68 6.12 -6.56
N ASN A 62 -0.48 6.36 -7.08
CA ASN A 62 0.39 7.47 -6.66
C ASN A 62 -0.34 8.80 -6.82
N ALA A 63 -0.99 9.00 -7.97
CA ALA A 63 -1.74 10.20 -8.26
C ALA A 63 -2.92 10.40 -7.30
N ALA A 64 -3.67 9.34 -7.00
CA ALA A 64 -4.82 9.40 -6.09
C ALA A 64 -4.43 9.71 -4.65
N TYR A 65 -3.30 9.17 -4.16
CA TYR A 65 -2.77 9.52 -2.83
C TYR A 65 -2.24 10.95 -2.78
N ALA A 66 -1.51 11.38 -3.82
CA ALA A 66 -0.99 12.74 -3.89
C ALA A 66 -2.13 13.76 -3.93
N GLN A 67 -3.16 13.52 -4.75
CA GLN A 67 -4.35 14.38 -4.81
C GLN A 67 -5.10 14.41 -3.48
N LEU A 68 -5.23 13.27 -2.81
CA LEU A 68 -5.89 13.20 -1.50
C LEU A 68 -5.18 14.10 -0.47
N TRP A 69 -3.85 14.13 -0.47
CA TRP A 69 -3.08 15.01 0.41
C TRP A 69 -3.15 16.48 -0.01
N LEU A 70 -3.07 16.79 -1.31
CA LEU A 70 -3.18 18.17 -1.82
C LEU A 70 -4.54 18.79 -1.50
N ASP A 71 -5.60 17.97 -1.46
CA ASP A 71 -6.93 18.43 -1.08
C ASP A 71 -7.07 18.67 0.44
N ASP A 72 -6.30 17.95 1.27
CA ASP A 72 -6.33 18.06 2.73
C ASP A 72 -4.97 17.65 3.33
N HIS A 73 -4.14 18.65 3.62
CA HIS A 73 -2.78 18.46 4.10
C HIS A 73 -2.69 17.76 5.47
N ARG A 74 -3.81 17.61 6.20
CA ARG A 74 -3.84 16.83 7.45
C ARG A 74 -3.57 15.35 7.18
N PHE A 75 -3.82 14.85 5.96
CA PHE A 75 -3.57 13.46 5.58
C PHE A 75 -2.11 13.19 5.24
N GLN A 76 -1.17 13.59 6.11
CA GLN A 76 0.26 13.38 5.86
C GLN A 76 0.61 11.91 5.58
N TRP A 77 -0.10 10.95 6.17
CA TRP A 77 0.08 9.52 5.84
C TRP A 77 -0.23 9.22 4.38
N ALA A 78 -1.29 9.81 3.80
CA ALA A 78 -1.59 9.69 2.38
C ALA A 78 -0.53 10.35 1.49
N GLY A 79 0.00 11.52 1.90
CA GLY A 79 1.11 12.19 1.21
C GLY A 79 2.37 11.31 1.17
N LEU A 80 2.74 10.73 2.31
CA LEU A 80 3.85 9.78 2.40
C LEU A 80 3.58 8.51 1.58
N ALA A 81 2.35 8.00 1.61
CA ALA A 81 1.93 6.83 0.83
C ALA A 81 2.06 7.07 -0.69
N ALA A 82 1.89 8.30 -1.18
CA ALA A 82 2.15 8.62 -2.58
C ALA A 82 3.62 8.39 -2.96
N PHE A 83 4.57 8.80 -2.11
CA PHE A 83 5.99 8.55 -2.32
C PHE A 83 6.36 7.07 -2.16
N ALA A 84 5.80 6.40 -1.16
CA ALA A 84 6.03 4.98 -0.93
C ALA A 84 5.50 4.13 -2.09
N SER A 85 4.30 4.44 -2.57
CA SER A 85 3.72 3.79 -3.75
C SER A 85 4.54 4.09 -5.01
N LYS A 86 5.06 5.31 -5.20
CA LYS A 86 6.01 5.60 -6.29
C LYS A 86 7.26 4.75 -6.19
N GLN A 87 7.81 4.57 -4.99
CA GLN A 87 8.97 3.71 -4.79
C GLN A 87 8.68 2.24 -5.15
N VAL A 88 7.47 1.76 -4.87
CA VAL A 88 7.00 0.45 -5.35
C VAL A 88 6.98 0.41 -6.88
N GLY A 89 6.51 1.46 -7.55
CA GLY A 89 6.55 1.60 -9.01
C GLY A 89 7.97 1.47 -9.59
N CYS A 90 8.96 2.09 -8.96
CA CYS A 90 10.37 1.92 -9.33
C CYS A 90 10.85 0.47 -9.17
N GLY A 91 10.41 -0.21 -8.11
CA GLY A 91 10.67 -1.63 -7.90
C GLY A 91 10.03 -2.52 -8.98
N LEU A 92 8.80 -2.20 -9.40
CA LEU A 92 8.11 -2.90 -10.49
C LEU A 92 8.87 -2.75 -11.82
N LEU A 93 9.34 -1.55 -12.15
CA LEU A 93 10.12 -1.30 -13.37
C LEU A 93 11.42 -2.10 -13.40
N ASN A 94 12.14 -2.13 -12.28
CA ASN A 94 13.37 -2.92 -12.16
C ASN A 94 13.08 -4.42 -12.29
N ALA A 95 12.08 -4.93 -11.56
CA ALA A 95 11.72 -6.34 -11.65
C ALA A 95 11.26 -6.72 -13.08
N ALA A 96 10.50 -5.86 -13.76
CA ALA A 96 10.13 -6.07 -15.16
C ALA A 96 11.34 -6.10 -16.10
N GLU A 97 12.34 -5.24 -15.88
CA GLU A 97 13.60 -5.26 -16.63
C GLU A 97 14.35 -6.58 -16.42
N MET A 98 14.43 -7.07 -15.18
CA MET A 98 15.08 -8.34 -14.83
C MET A 98 14.36 -9.54 -15.49
N ILE A 99 13.02 -9.55 -15.46
CA ILE A 99 12.21 -10.58 -16.13
C ILE A 99 12.47 -10.55 -17.64
N GLY A 100 12.51 -9.35 -18.24
CA GLY A 100 12.81 -9.16 -19.65
C GLY A 100 14.19 -9.69 -20.03
N LYS A 101 15.22 -9.41 -19.22
CA LYS A 101 16.58 -9.94 -19.42
C LYS A 101 16.58 -11.48 -19.34
N SER A 102 15.94 -12.03 -18.30
CA SER A 102 15.83 -13.48 -18.11
C SER A 102 15.08 -14.18 -19.25
N ASN A 103 14.10 -13.54 -19.90
CA ASN A 103 13.33 -14.14 -20.99
C ASN A 103 14.05 -14.05 -22.35
N ARG A 104 14.81 -12.98 -22.62
CA ARG A 104 15.55 -12.81 -23.89
C ARG A 104 16.70 -13.79 -24.06
N GLN A 105 17.25 -14.32 -22.97
CA GLN A 105 18.41 -15.20 -22.99
C GLN A 105 18.08 -16.65 -23.41
N PRO A 106 16.96 -17.27 -22.96
CA PRO A 106 16.43 -18.50 -23.55
C PRO A 106 16.17 -18.40 -25.05
N ASP A 107 15.59 -17.29 -25.53
CA ASP A 107 15.37 -17.05 -26.95
C ASP A 107 16.71 -16.99 -27.72
N ALA A 108 17.71 -16.32 -27.14
CA ALA A 108 19.06 -16.25 -27.70
C ALA A 108 19.75 -17.63 -27.76
N TYR A 109 19.55 -18.48 -26.74
CA TYR A 109 20.04 -19.85 -26.76
C TYR A 109 19.34 -20.71 -27.81
N GLN A 110 18.01 -20.65 -27.89
CA GLN A 110 17.25 -21.39 -28.90
C GLN A 110 17.59 -20.95 -30.32
N GLN A 111 17.80 -19.64 -30.52
CA GLN A 111 18.24 -19.10 -31.80
C GLN A 111 19.66 -19.55 -32.13
N TRP A 112 20.59 -19.47 -31.17
CA TRP A 112 21.95 -19.99 -31.32
C TRP A 112 21.94 -21.48 -31.64
N ASP A 113 21.16 -22.31 -30.94
CA ASP A 113 21.09 -23.75 -31.19
C ASP A 113 20.59 -24.06 -32.61
N LYS A 114 19.67 -23.24 -33.16
CA LYS A 114 19.20 -23.38 -34.54
C LYS A 114 20.22 -22.91 -35.58
N THR A 115 20.98 -21.85 -35.32
CA THR A 115 21.88 -21.23 -36.31
C THR A 115 23.35 -21.65 -36.19
N SER A 116 23.76 -22.21 -35.07
CA SER A 116 25.14 -22.61 -34.79
C SER A 116 25.55 -23.85 -35.58
N SER A 117 26.80 -23.85 -36.03
CA SER A 117 27.42 -25.00 -36.67
C SER A 117 27.69 -26.14 -35.67
N PRO A 118 27.83 -27.40 -36.13
CA PRO A 118 28.15 -28.54 -35.26
C PRO A 118 29.42 -28.34 -34.43
N LEU A 119 30.44 -27.67 -34.98
CA LEU A 119 31.69 -27.37 -34.27
C LEU A 119 31.52 -26.30 -33.18
N GLU A 120 30.68 -25.29 -33.41
CA GLU A 120 30.35 -24.29 -32.38
C GLU A 120 29.57 -24.90 -31.22
N ARG A 121 28.67 -25.85 -31.49
CA ARG A 121 27.92 -26.54 -30.42
C ARG A 121 28.78 -27.40 -29.50
N LEU A 122 29.91 -27.88 -30.02
CA LEU A 122 30.91 -28.66 -29.27
C LEU A 122 31.84 -27.77 -28.43
N SER A 123 31.90 -26.46 -28.68
CA SER A 123 32.74 -25.54 -27.92
C SER A 123 32.10 -25.15 -26.59
N PRO A 124 32.78 -25.38 -25.45
CA PRO A 124 32.26 -25.02 -24.12
C PRO A 124 32.12 -23.50 -23.90
N HIS A 125 32.69 -22.68 -24.78
CA HIS A 125 32.67 -21.21 -24.69
C HIS A 125 31.83 -20.53 -25.78
N ALA A 126 31.37 -21.25 -26.79
CA ALA A 126 30.62 -20.66 -27.91
C ALA A 126 29.11 -20.61 -27.66
N SER A 127 28.62 -21.40 -26.71
CA SER A 127 27.21 -21.37 -26.34
C SER A 127 26.92 -20.18 -25.44
N PRO A 128 25.84 -19.41 -25.67
CA PRO A 128 25.31 -18.47 -24.71
C PRO A 128 24.62 -19.26 -23.57
N ARG A 129 25.37 -20.13 -22.88
CA ARG A 129 24.86 -20.89 -21.73
C ARG A 129 24.67 -19.94 -20.56
N MET A 130 23.49 -20.02 -19.98
CA MET A 130 23.11 -19.29 -18.77
C MET A 130 24.08 -19.60 -17.64
N PRO A 131 24.64 -18.59 -16.96
CA PRO A 131 24.99 -18.75 -15.56
C PRO A 131 23.69 -19.07 -14.79
N VAL A 132 23.68 -20.16 -14.01
CA VAL A 132 22.59 -20.51 -13.07
C VAL A 132 22.07 -19.31 -12.23
N PRO A 133 22.92 -18.33 -11.81
CA PRO A 133 22.46 -17.13 -11.12
C PRO A 133 21.40 -16.29 -11.88
N ASP A 134 21.44 -16.26 -13.21
CA ASP A 134 20.55 -15.40 -14.01
C ASP A 134 19.12 -15.98 -14.10
N GLN A 135 18.97 -17.32 -14.08
CA GLN A 135 17.66 -17.99 -14.08
C GLN A 135 16.93 -17.83 -12.74
N ALA A 136 17.63 -18.08 -11.63
CA ALA A 136 17.08 -17.90 -10.28
C ALA A 136 16.69 -16.44 -10.00
N SER A 137 17.41 -15.49 -10.62
CA SER A 137 17.09 -14.06 -10.57
C SER A 137 15.79 -13.71 -11.29
N GLY A 138 15.45 -14.41 -12.39
CA GLY A 138 14.21 -14.19 -13.14
C GLY A 138 12.95 -14.60 -12.37
N GLU A 139 12.95 -15.80 -11.76
CA GLU A 139 11.82 -16.27 -10.94
C GLU A 139 11.64 -15.42 -9.68
N GLY A 140 12.74 -15.07 -9.00
CA GLY A 140 12.72 -14.14 -7.87
C GLY A 140 12.15 -12.78 -8.25
N ALA A 141 12.54 -12.23 -9.41
CA ALA A 141 12.01 -10.98 -9.93
C ALA A 141 10.51 -11.06 -10.26
N ARG A 142 10.02 -12.17 -10.82
CA ARG A 142 8.57 -12.40 -11.04
C ARG A 142 7.79 -12.38 -9.74
N LYS A 143 8.22 -13.16 -8.74
CA LYS A 143 7.56 -13.19 -7.42
C LYS A 143 7.59 -11.81 -6.75
N LEU A 144 8.71 -11.09 -6.82
CA LEU A 144 8.81 -9.73 -6.30
C LEU A 144 7.83 -8.79 -7.01
N TYR A 145 7.78 -8.83 -8.35
CA TYR A 145 6.87 -8.02 -9.16
C TYR A 145 5.40 -8.27 -8.80
N GLU A 146 5.00 -9.54 -8.70
CA GLU A 146 3.64 -9.93 -8.32
C GLU A 146 3.28 -9.47 -6.91
N MET A 147 4.16 -9.68 -5.92
CA MET A 147 3.91 -9.30 -4.53
C MET A 147 3.86 -7.79 -4.34
N LEU A 148 4.75 -7.03 -5.00
CA LEU A 148 4.73 -5.56 -4.98
C LEU A 148 3.44 -5.01 -5.60
N ALA A 149 3.04 -5.54 -6.76
CA ALA A 149 1.82 -5.14 -7.45
C ALA A 149 0.57 -5.45 -6.61
N LYS A 150 0.52 -6.65 -6.03
CA LYS A 150 -0.58 -7.13 -5.17
C LYS A 150 -0.68 -6.30 -3.90
N GLY A 151 0.44 -6.12 -3.18
CA GLY A 151 0.53 -5.35 -1.94
C GLY A 151 0.10 -3.91 -2.14
N ASN A 152 0.65 -3.22 -3.14
CA ASN A 152 0.29 -1.82 -3.42
C ASN A 152 -1.20 -1.63 -3.76
N THR A 153 -1.77 -2.57 -4.52
CA THR A 153 -3.19 -2.54 -4.88
C THR A 153 -4.06 -2.77 -3.65
N ALA A 154 -3.74 -3.76 -2.81
CA ALA A 154 -4.48 -4.06 -1.59
C ALA A 154 -4.44 -2.90 -0.59
N LEU A 155 -3.27 -2.29 -0.38
CA LEU A 155 -3.14 -1.13 0.49
C LEU A 155 -4.01 0.03 0.03
N PHE A 156 -3.98 0.35 -1.27
CA PHE A 156 -4.79 1.41 -1.81
C PHE A 156 -6.29 1.16 -1.63
N LEU A 157 -6.74 -0.07 -1.90
CA LEU A 157 -8.13 -0.49 -1.69
C LEU A 157 -8.56 -0.49 -0.23
N ASP A 158 -7.62 -0.45 0.71
CA ASP A 158 -7.92 -0.32 2.13
C ASP A 158 -7.88 1.14 2.62
N ILE A 159 -6.74 1.79 2.44
CA ILE A 159 -6.42 3.08 3.07
C ILE A 159 -7.14 4.24 2.40
N TRP A 160 -7.23 4.26 1.06
CA TRP A 160 -7.81 5.39 0.34
C TRP A 160 -9.32 5.55 0.61
N PRO A 161 -10.16 4.49 0.57
CA PRO A 161 -11.58 4.61 0.94
C PRO A 161 -11.81 5.12 2.36
N LEU A 162 -10.98 4.70 3.33
CA LEU A 162 -11.06 5.17 4.73
C LEU A 162 -10.89 6.69 4.79
N HIS A 163 -9.85 7.21 4.15
CA HIS A 163 -9.58 8.66 4.12
C HIS A 163 -10.69 9.42 3.40
N MET A 164 -11.17 8.92 2.26
CA MET A 164 -12.22 9.59 1.50
C MET A 164 -13.56 9.62 2.22
N PHE A 165 -13.91 8.55 2.94
CA PHE A 165 -15.10 8.52 3.77
C PHE A 165 -14.99 9.54 4.91
N TYR A 166 -13.88 9.53 5.65
CA TYR A 166 -13.62 10.50 6.73
C TYR A 166 -13.65 11.94 6.20
N LYS A 167 -12.94 12.23 5.11
CA LYS A 167 -12.88 13.56 4.47
C LYS A 167 -14.28 14.07 4.10
N LYS A 168 -15.16 13.21 3.61
CA LYS A 168 -16.51 13.61 3.17
C LYS A 168 -17.49 13.78 4.32
N PHE A 169 -17.44 12.89 5.31
CA PHE A 169 -18.52 12.74 6.29
C PHE A 169 -18.12 13.12 7.72
N GLY A 170 -16.84 13.37 7.98
CA GLY A 170 -16.30 13.72 9.29
C GLY A 170 -16.19 12.52 10.25
N LEU A 171 -15.55 12.76 11.40
CA LEU A 171 -15.24 11.72 12.38
C LEU A 171 -16.48 10.99 12.91
N GLN A 172 -17.52 11.73 13.29
CA GLN A 172 -18.70 11.16 13.95
C GLN A 172 -19.39 10.10 13.08
N ARG A 173 -19.61 10.41 11.79
CA ARG A 173 -20.22 9.45 10.85
C ARG A 173 -19.24 8.35 10.46
N PHE A 174 -17.95 8.66 10.33
CA PHE A 174 -16.92 7.65 10.09
C PHE A 174 -16.89 6.58 11.18
N GLU A 175 -16.84 6.96 12.46
CA GLU A 175 -16.81 6.02 13.59
C GLU A 175 -18.08 5.18 13.66
N ARG A 176 -19.25 5.81 13.46
CA ARG A 176 -20.54 5.11 13.46
C ARG A 176 -20.64 4.06 12.36
N CYS A 177 -20.12 4.36 11.17
CA CYS A 177 -20.23 3.49 10.01
C CYS A 177 -19.06 2.51 9.85
N LEU A 178 -17.99 2.62 10.64
CA LEU A 178 -16.73 1.90 10.37
C LEU A 178 -16.90 0.38 10.34
N THR A 179 -17.79 -0.15 11.20
CA THR A 179 -18.07 -1.59 11.31
C THR A 179 -18.80 -2.16 10.10
N GLU A 180 -19.66 -1.36 9.47
CA GLU A 180 -20.49 -1.72 8.33
C GLU A 180 -19.65 -1.98 7.08
N ARG A 181 -18.45 -1.42 7.01
CA ARG A 181 -17.51 -1.63 5.90
C ARG A 181 -17.22 -3.11 5.66
N ALA A 182 -17.12 -3.92 6.71
CA ALA A 182 -16.89 -5.37 6.60
C ALA A 182 -17.99 -6.11 5.83
N LEU A 183 -19.22 -5.56 5.79
CA LEU A 183 -20.36 -6.18 5.10
C LEU A 183 -20.22 -6.16 3.57
N LEU A 184 -19.26 -5.40 3.03
CA LEU A 184 -18.93 -5.44 1.60
C LEU A 184 -18.05 -6.63 1.21
N SER A 185 -17.57 -7.41 2.18
CA SER A 185 -16.73 -8.59 1.93
C SER A 185 -17.38 -9.53 0.91
N GLY A 186 -16.61 -9.98 -0.08
CA GLY A 186 -17.08 -10.84 -1.17
C GLY A 186 -17.76 -10.11 -2.34
N ALA A 187 -18.12 -8.83 -2.18
CA ALA A 187 -18.68 -7.99 -3.25
C ALA A 187 -17.68 -6.95 -3.81
N VAL A 188 -16.45 -6.99 -3.33
CA VAL A 188 -15.38 -6.02 -3.62
C VAL A 188 -14.14 -6.73 -4.12
N ASN A 189 -13.33 -6.03 -4.91
CA ASN A 189 -12.00 -6.49 -5.27
C ASN A 189 -11.11 -6.45 -4.02
N TRP A 190 -10.66 -7.61 -3.57
CA TRP A 190 -9.78 -7.74 -2.41
C TRP A 190 -8.74 -8.84 -2.65
N PRO A 191 -7.59 -8.51 -3.27
CA PRO A 191 -6.66 -9.52 -3.78
C PRO A 191 -5.92 -10.31 -2.68
N ILE A 192 -6.03 -9.90 -1.42
CA ILE A 192 -5.37 -10.52 -0.26
C ILE A 192 -6.38 -11.20 0.68
N ALA A 193 -7.59 -11.55 0.19
CA ALA A 193 -8.67 -12.16 0.96
C ALA A 193 -8.25 -13.45 1.70
N ASP A 194 -7.33 -14.21 1.13
CA ASP A 194 -6.84 -15.48 1.72
C ASP A 194 -6.06 -15.27 3.02
N SER A 195 -5.46 -14.09 3.21
CA SER A 195 -4.59 -13.80 4.36
C SER A 195 -5.14 -12.71 5.27
N VAL A 196 -5.98 -11.82 4.74
CA VAL A 196 -6.52 -10.66 5.45
C VAL A 196 -8.01 -10.52 5.14
N ARG A 197 -8.84 -10.48 6.18
CA ARG A 197 -10.29 -10.24 6.01
C ARG A 197 -10.55 -8.78 5.65
N PHE A 198 -11.45 -8.56 4.70
CA PHE A 198 -11.81 -7.20 4.26
C PHE A 198 -12.56 -6.42 5.34
N GLY A 199 -12.26 -5.13 5.47
CA GLY A 199 -13.06 -4.16 6.23
C GLY A 199 -13.05 -4.37 7.75
N VAL A 200 -12.08 -5.10 8.31
CA VAL A 200 -11.94 -5.28 9.76
C VAL A 200 -11.70 -3.91 10.42
N PRO A 201 -12.52 -3.50 11.42
CA PRO A 201 -12.43 -2.18 12.04
C PRO A 201 -11.32 -2.16 13.11
N ALA A 202 -10.07 -2.27 12.68
CA ALA A 202 -8.93 -2.27 13.59
C ALA A 202 -8.91 -1.00 14.47
N PRO A 203 -8.59 -1.11 15.78
CA PRO A 203 -8.60 0.04 16.68
C PRO A 203 -7.70 1.20 16.24
N GLU A 204 -6.61 0.90 15.53
CA GLU A 204 -5.70 1.86 14.92
C GLU A 204 -6.41 2.79 13.94
N ILE A 205 -7.35 2.29 13.13
CA ILE A 205 -8.08 3.10 12.14
C ILE A 205 -8.84 4.22 12.85
N ARG A 206 -9.69 3.84 13.81
CA ARG A 206 -10.51 4.79 14.56
C ARG A 206 -9.64 5.79 15.33
N ARG A 207 -8.62 5.30 16.05
CA ARG A 207 -7.72 6.15 16.83
C ARG A 207 -6.93 7.10 15.92
N GLY A 208 -6.48 6.65 14.75
CA GLY A 208 -5.73 7.44 13.79
C GLY A 208 -6.55 8.62 13.27
N PHE A 209 -7.77 8.38 12.79
CA PHE A 209 -8.63 9.47 12.34
C PHE A 209 -9.07 10.40 13.47
N LYS A 210 -9.24 9.89 14.70
CA LYS A 210 -9.49 10.73 15.87
C LYS A 210 -8.30 11.65 16.20
N ALA A 211 -7.08 11.17 16.06
CA ALA A 211 -5.87 11.98 16.24
C ALA A 211 -5.78 13.08 15.16
N VAL A 212 -6.03 12.73 13.89
CA VAL A 212 -6.09 13.70 12.78
C VAL A 212 -7.16 14.78 13.02
N ASP A 213 -8.35 14.39 13.50
CA ASP A 213 -9.45 15.30 13.82
C ASP A 213 -9.11 16.26 14.97
N ALA A 214 -8.35 15.78 15.95
CA ALA A 214 -7.86 16.56 17.08
C ALA A 214 -6.62 17.43 16.77
N GLY A 215 -6.08 17.35 15.55
CA GLY A 215 -4.88 18.07 15.13
C GLY A 215 -3.55 17.38 15.49
N ASP A 216 -3.58 16.19 16.09
CA ASP A 216 -2.40 15.36 16.32
C ASP A 216 -2.06 14.56 15.06
N ILE A 217 -1.43 15.24 14.09
CA ILE A 217 -1.09 14.64 12.80
C ILE A 217 -0.05 13.53 12.94
N THR A 218 0.98 13.73 13.78
CA THR A 218 2.04 12.74 13.99
C THR A 218 1.47 11.46 14.63
N GLY A 219 0.64 11.57 15.67
CA GLY A 219 -0.03 10.42 16.26
C GLY A 219 -1.00 9.74 15.28
N GLY A 220 -1.72 10.53 14.47
CA GLY A 220 -2.55 10.01 13.39
C GLY A 220 -1.77 9.19 12.36
N VAL A 221 -0.62 9.70 11.93
CA VAL A 221 0.30 9.01 11.01
C VAL A 221 0.80 7.71 11.60
N GLU A 222 1.27 7.71 12.85
CA GLU A 222 1.76 6.49 13.50
C GLU A 222 0.67 5.40 13.56
N LEU A 223 -0.54 5.76 13.98
CA LEU A 223 -1.65 4.82 14.12
C LEU A 223 -2.07 4.25 12.77
N LEU A 224 -2.22 5.08 11.74
CA LEU A 224 -2.57 4.63 10.40
C LEU A 224 -1.45 3.77 9.78
N ALA A 225 -0.18 4.14 10.01
CA ALA A 225 0.97 3.33 9.60
C ALA A 225 0.96 1.95 10.26
N ARG A 226 0.65 1.86 11.56
CA ARG A 226 0.55 0.56 12.26
C ARG A 226 -0.55 -0.31 11.66
N HIS A 227 -1.71 0.26 11.34
CA HIS A 227 -2.77 -0.48 10.66
C HIS A 227 -2.29 -1.03 9.32
N GLU A 228 -1.74 -0.15 8.48
CA GLU A 228 -1.27 -0.52 7.15
C GLU A 228 -0.14 -1.58 7.21
N GLN A 229 0.88 -1.34 8.03
CA GLN A 229 2.11 -2.13 8.03
C GLN A 229 1.99 -3.44 8.82
N LEU A 230 1.19 -3.48 9.89
CA LEU A 230 1.07 -4.64 10.78
C LEU A 230 -0.22 -5.44 10.54
N ASN A 231 -1.36 -4.77 10.36
CA ASN A 231 -2.64 -5.46 10.21
C ASN A 231 -2.90 -5.90 8.76
N ILE A 232 -2.34 -5.16 7.78
CA ILE A 232 -2.52 -5.46 6.35
C ILE A 232 -1.27 -6.11 5.75
N LEU A 233 -0.14 -5.39 5.67
CA LEU A 233 1.05 -5.90 4.93
C LEU A 233 1.72 -7.11 5.57
N GLN A 234 1.80 -7.16 6.90
CA GLN A 234 2.48 -8.26 7.57
C GLN A 234 1.85 -9.62 7.20
N PRO A 235 0.55 -9.85 7.44
CA PRO A 235 -0.10 -11.10 7.03
C PRO A 235 -0.23 -11.26 5.50
N ALA A 236 -0.41 -10.18 4.74
CA ALA A 236 -0.63 -10.28 3.30
C ALA A 236 0.64 -10.56 2.47
N MET A 237 1.81 -10.19 2.98
CA MET A 237 3.05 -10.19 2.20
C MET A 237 4.29 -10.59 3.02
N TYR A 238 4.55 -9.98 4.17
CA TYR A 238 5.81 -10.21 4.88
C TYR A 238 5.87 -11.54 5.66
N ASN A 239 4.72 -12.18 5.90
CA ASN A 239 4.65 -13.54 6.42
C ASN A 239 4.85 -14.61 5.34
N ASP A 240 4.84 -14.25 4.05
CA ASP A 240 5.19 -15.19 2.96
C ASP A 240 6.70 -15.48 3.06
N PRO A 241 7.10 -16.75 3.28
CA PRO A 241 8.50 -17.09 3.54
C PRO A 241 9.40 -16.81 2.33
N THR A 242 8.87 -16.96 1.11
CA THR A 242 9.59 -16.68 -0.13
C THR A 242 9.85 -15.18 -0.26
N PHE A 243 8.85 -14.34 0.01
CA PHE A 243 9.02 -12.90 -0.03
C PHE A 243 9.97 -12.38 1.07
N ALA A 244 9.87 -12.91 2.28
CA ALA A 244 10.78 -12.60 3.37
C ALA A 244 12.23 -13.00 3.03
N MET A 245 12.43 -14.15 2.38
CA MET A 245 13.75 -14.59 1.91
C MET A 245 14.29 -13.66 0.82
N LEU A 246 13.48 -13.29 -0.19
CA LEU A 246 13.91 -12.41 -1.29
C LEU A 246 14.32 -11.02 -0.79
N THR A 247 13.55 -10.43 0.11
CA THR A 247 13.85 -9.11 0.69
C THR A 247 15.13 -9.13 1.54
N ARG A 248 15.36 -10.20 2.31
CA ARG A 248 16.60 -10.41 3.06
C ARG A 248 17.80 -10.63 2.15
N ALA A 249 17.66 -11.44 1.09
CA ALA A 249 18.72 -11.67 0.12
C ALA A 249 19.13 -10.37 -0.60
N ASN A 250 18.16 -9.52 -0.96
CA ASN A 250 18.44 -8.19 -1.51
C ASN A 250 19.22 -7.31 -0.52
N GLN A 251 18.78 -7.24 0.75
CA GLN A 251 19.45 -6.45 1.78
C GLN A 251 20.89 -6.91 2.01
N PHE A 252 21.11 -8.22 2.12
CA PHE A 252 22.44 -8.80 2.33
C PHE A 252 23.37 -8.52 1.14
N ALA A 253 22.90 -8.78 -0.09
CA ALA A 253 23.68 -8.58 -1.30
C ALA A 253 24.04 -7.09 -1.50
N TRP A 254 23.10 -6.18 -1.23
CA TRP A 254 23.34 -4.75 -1.32
C TRP A 254 24.34 -4.27 -0.25
N ALA A 255 24.12 -4.62 1.02
CA ALA A 255 24.94 -4.14 2.14
C ALA A 255 26.40 -4.62 2.06
N LEU A 256 26.65 -5.80 1.47
CA LEU A 256 27.98 -6.36 1.26
C LEU A 256 28.59 -6.05 -0.12
N ASN A 257 27.93 -5.24 -0.95
CA ASN A 257 28.34 -4.93 -2.33
C ASN A 257 28.62 -6.19 -3.18
N ILE A 258 27.83 -7.26 -2.99
CA ILE A 258 27.96 -8.48 -3.80
C ILE A 258 27.50 -8.13 -5.22
N PRO A 259 28.30 -8.42 -6.28
CA PRO A 259 28.01 -8.02 -7.66
C PRO A 259 26.92 -8.90 -8.28
N THR A 260 25.70 -8.85 -7.74
CA THR A 260 24.55 -9.59 -8.26
C THR A 260 23.86 -8.88 -9.43
N GLY A 261 24.22 -7.62 -9.71
CA GLY A 261 23.61 -6.78 -10.75
C GLY A 261 22.15 -6.38 -10.50
N SER A 262 21.53 -6.92 -9.46
CA SER A 262 20.10 -6.82 -9.16
C SER A 262 19.79 -6.27 -7.77
N ALA A 263 20.74 -6.36 -6.83
CA ALA A 263 20.55 -5.85 -5.48
C ALA A 263 20.41 -4.32 -5.47
N ARG A 264 19.42 -3.81 -4.72
CA ARG A 264 19.13 -2.38 -4.61
C ARG A 264 18.98 -1.94 -3.15
N GLU A 265 19.37 -0.69 -2.89
CA GLU A 265 19.12 -0.03 -1.61
C GLU A 265 17.62 0.09 -1.35
N ILE A 266 17.20 -0.32 -0.17
CA ILE A 266 15.82 -0.12 0.29
C ILE A 266 15.74 1.30 0.86
N GLN A 267 15.20 2.22 0.07
CA GLN A 267 15.07 3.64 0.41
C GLN A 267 13.66 4.14 0.10
N LEU A 268 13.21 5.17 0.82
CA LEU A 268 12.05 5.97 0.48
C LEU A 268 12.51 7.35 0.03
N THR A 269 12.28 7.69 -1.25
CA THR A 269 12.62 9.00 -1.79
C THR A 269 11.39 9.90 -1.86
N LEU A 270 11.42 11.01 -1.11
CA LEU A 270 10.42 12.09 -1.00
C LEU A 270 10.51 13.09 -2.16
N ALA A 271 10.59 12.55 -3.39
CA ALA A 271 10.59 13.28 -4.65
C ALA A 271 9.81 12.48 -5.69
N ASN A 272 9.42 13.10 -6.81
CA ASN A 272 8.69 12.42 -7.88
C ASN A 272 9.56 11.45 -8.72
N GLN A 273 10.87 11.43 -8.49
CA GLN A 273 11.84 10.58 -9.21
C GLN A 273 12.22 9.33 -8.40
N CYS A 274 12.60 8.23 -9.06
CA CYS A 274 13.06 6.98 -8.42
C CYS A 274 14.38 7.12 -7.66
N THR A 275 15.29 7.97 -8.15
CA THR A 275 16.56 8.32 -7.49
C THR A 275 16.76 9.83 -7.58
N VAL A 276 17.45 10.39 -6.59
CA VAL A 276 17.84 11.80 -6.59
C VAL A 276 19.36 11.84 -6.54
N THR A 277 19.98 12.65 -7.40
CA THR A 277 21.41 12.89 -7.37
C THR A 277 21.70 14.13 -6.52
N GLY A 278 22.66 14.01 -5.59
CA GLY A 278 23.11 15.11 -4.73
C GLY A 278 22.87 14.87 -3.24
N ALA A 279 23.71 15.50 -2.41
CA ALA A 279 23.61 15.44 -0.96
C ALA A 279 22.56 16.44 -0.49
N SER A 280 21.29 16.03 -0.35
CA SER A 280 20.38 16.69 0.58
C SER A 280 19.05 15.95 0.73
N ALA A 281 18.78 15.56 1.98
CA ALA A 281 17.51 15.76 2.67
C ALA A 281 16.23 15.04 2.21
N LYS A 282 16.18 14.40 1.04
CA LYS A 282 14.92 13.95 0.42
C LYS A 282 14.72 12.43 0.40
N TYR A 283 15.51 11.67 1.13
CA TYR A 283 15.30 10.23 1.22
C TYR A 283 15.67 9.67 2.60
N GLU A 284 15.02 8.57 2.95
CA GLU A 284 15.34 7.76 4.13
C GLU A 284 15.73 6.36 3.68
N ILE A 285 16.73 5.76 4.34
CA ILE A 285 17.21 4.42 4.04
C ILE A 285 16.79 3.44 5.15
N PHE A 286 16.56 2.19 4.77
CA PHE A 286 16.12 1.17 5.71
C PHE A 286 17.20 0.84 6.75
N SER A 287 18.33 0.30 6.30
CA SER A 287 19.48 -0.04 7.13
C SER A 287 20.71 -0.27 6.25
N LYS A 288 21.90 0.02 6.78
CA LYS A 288 23.19 -0.36 6.18
C LYS A 288 23.68 -1.74 6.64
N GLU A 289 23.00 -2.34 7.62
CA GLU A 289 23.40 -3.62 8.20
C GLU A 289 23.04 -4.79 7.26
N PRO A 290 23.95 -5.74 7.01
CA PRO A 290 23.68 -6.90 6.16
C PRO A 290 22.59 -7.83 6.69
N LEU A 291 22.46 -7.92 8.02
CA LEU A 291 21.48 -8.79 8.69
C LEU A 291 20.14 -8.09 8.97
N ALA A 292 19.98 -6.83 8.53
CA ALA A 292 18.70 -6.14 8.67
C ALA A 292 17.58 -6.88 7.94
N ASN A 293 16.38 -6.88 8.52
CA ASN A 293 15.27 -7.67 8.04
C ASN A 293 14.03 -6.80 7.83
N LEU A 294 13.69 -6.48 6.59
CA LEU A 294 12.48 -5.72 6.28
C LEU A 294 11.19 -6.48 6.62
N ALA A 295 11.23 -7.82 6.66
CA ALA A 295 10.09 -8.63 7.09
C ALA A 295 9.87 -8.60 8.61
N ASP A 296 10.88 -8.15 9.39
CA ASP A 296 10.70 -7.91 10.82
C ASP A 296 9.81 -6.68 11.04
N PRO A 297 8.67 -6.83 11.73
CA PRO A 297 7.72 -5.73 11.90
C PRO A 297 8.30 -4.57 12.70
N GLY A 298 9.19 -4.83 13.67
CA GLY A 298 9.80 -3.80 14.51
C GLY A 298 10.78 -2.93 13.72
N GLN A 299 11.71 -3.56 12.99
CA GLN A 299 12.67 -2.85 12.14
C GLN A 299 11.97 -2.07 11.03
N ARG A 300 10.96 -2.68 10.37
CA ARG A 300 10.20 -2.01 9.32
C ARG A 300 9.42 -0.82 9.84
N MET A 301 8.72 -0.96 10.97
CA MET A 301 8.00 0.15 11.58
C MET A 301 8.95 1.29 11.97
N ALA A 302 10.13 0.99 12.51
CA ALA A 302 11.12 2.01 12.82
C ALA A 302 11.54 2.81 11.57
N PHE A 303 11.75 2.13 10.44
CA PHE A 303 12.04 2.79 9.16
C PHE A 303 10.88 3.64 8.65
N VAL A 304 9.66 3.10 8.66
CA VAL A 304 8.45 3.80 8.23
C VAL A 304 8.21 5.08 9.04
N LEU A 305 8.39 5.02 10.36
CA LEU A 305 8.20 6.19 11.23
C LEU A 305 9.32 7.22 11.05
N ARG A 306 10.58 6.82 10.84
CA ARG A 306 11.64 7.76 10.46
C ARG A 306 11.29 8.50 9.17
N ALA A 307 10.78 7.79 8.17
CA ALA A 307 10.34 8.38 6.91
C ALA A 307 9.16 9.34 7.07
N ALA A 308 8.21 9.02 7.95
CA ALA A 308 7.13 9.92 8.31
C ALA A 308 7.62 11.19 9.01
N HIS A 309 8.51 11.07 10.00
CA HIS A 309 9.12 12.22 10.67
C HIS A 309 9.90 13.08 9.68
N ARG A 310 10.65 12.46 8.77
CA ARG A 310 11.39 13.19 7.74
C ARG A 310 10.46 13.98 6.83
N PHE A 311 9.35 13.39 6.41
CA PHE A 311 8.35 14.08 5.60
C PHE A 311 7.74 15.27 6.35
N ASP A 312 7.37 15.10 7.62
CA ASP A 312 6.87 16.20 8.45
C ASP A 312 7.91 17.32 8.63
N ASP A 313 9.18 16.99 8.86
CA ASP A 313 10.28 17.96 8.96
C ASP A 313 10.42 18.78 7.68
N LEU A 314 10.36 18.14 6.50
CA LEU A 314 10.43 18.84 5.23
C LEU A 314 9.25 19.81 5.04
N LEU A 315 8.06 19.46 5.51
CA LEU A 315 6.88 20.32 5.44
C LEU A 315 6.96 21.55 6.37
N ARG A 316 7.81 21.52 7.40
CA ARG A 316 8.02 22.65 8.33
C ARG A 316 8.97 23.71 7.79
N HIS A 317 9.81 23.38 6.79
CA HIS A 317 10.78 24.31 6.20
C HIS A 317 10.27 24.87 4.87
N PRO A 318 10.20 26.21 4.65
CA PRO A 318 9.52 26.79 3.50
C PRO A 318 10.00 26.31 2.11
N ILE A 319 11.32 26.24 1.91
CA ILE A 319 11.92 25.82 0.62
C ILE A 319 11.67 24.32 0.38
N GLU A 320 11.83 23.53 1.42
CA GLU A 320 11.72 22.07 1.35
C GLU A 320 10.27 21.65 1.17
N ARG A 321 9.37 22.33 1.87
CA ARG A 321 7.93 22.20 1.71
C ARG A 321 7.53 22.44 0.26
N GLN A 322 7.98 23.52 -0.37
CA GLN A 322 7.67 23.80 -1.77
C GLN A 322 8.19 22.69 -2.69
N SER A 323 9.40 22.17 -2.44
CA SER A 323 9.94 21.05 -3.22
C SER A 323 9.10 19.77 -3.08
N VAL A 324 8.62 19.48 -1.88
CA VAL A 324 7.81 18.29 -1.58
C VAL A 324 6.40 18.43 -2.16
N GLU A 325 5.77 19.59 -1.98
CA GLU A 325 4.47 19.94 -2.57
C GLU A 325 4.51 19.85 -4.09
N ASN A 326 5.55 20.41 -4.73
CA ASN A 326 5.75 20.28 -6.18
C ASN A 326 5.89 18.82 -6.61
N SER A 327 6.59 18.00 -5.82
CA SER A 327 6.73 16.57 -6.13
C SER A 327 5.39 15.85 -6.05
N LEU A 328 4.57 16.14 -5.03
CA LEU A 328 3.22 15.58 -4.91
C LEU A 328 2.29 16.09 -6.01
N PHE A 329 2.38 17.37 -6.39
CA PHE A 329 1.64 17.92 -7.52
C PHE A 329 1.99 17.20 -8.83
N LEU A 330 3.28 16.96 -9.10
CA LEU A 330 3.71 16.19 -10.26
C LEU A 330 3.22 14.74 -10.20
N LEU A 331 3.22 14.10 -9.03
CA LEU A 331 2.66 12.76 -8.86
C LEU A 331 1.15 12.72 -9.11
N ALA A 332 0.39 13.73 -8.64
CA ALA A 332 -1.04 13.88 -8.90
C ALA A 332 -1.33 14.00 -10.42
N GLY A 333 -0.46 14.67 -11.16
CA GLY A 333 -0.51 14.73 -12.63
C GLY A 333 -0.02 13.46 -13.36
N GLY A 334 0.34 12.38 -12.64
CA GLY A 334 0.88 11.14 -13.21
C GLY A 334 2.38 11.17 -13.54
N GLY A 335 3.09 12.22 -13.12
CA GLY A 335 4.51 12.50 -13.40
C GLY A 335 5.52 11.77 -12.51
N GLY A 336 5.17 10.63 -11.92
CA GLY A 336 6.11 9.77 -11.20
C GLY A 336 7.00 8.99 -12.17
N ARG A 337 8.33 9.15 -12.07
CA ARG A 337 9.29 8.52 -12.99
C ARG A 337 10.45 7.84 -12.29
#